data_AF-A0A7W6BSU7-F1
#
_entry.id   AF-A0A7W6BSU7-F1
#
_cell.length_a   1.000
_cell.length_b   1.000
_cell.length_c   1.000
_cell.angle_alpha   90.00
_cell.angle_beta   90.00
_cell.angle_gamma   90.00
#
_symmetry.space_group_name_H-M   'P 1'
#
loop_
_entity.id
_entity.type
_entity.pdbx_description
1 polymer ?
#
loop_
_entity_poly.entity_id
_entity_poly.type
_entity_poly.pdbx_seq_one_letter_code
_entity_poly.pdbx_strand_id
1 'polypeptide(L)' 'MSVEESIRQAIVGELQRQAEVGDGRLMVEETETGVILNGPVDLDELIMVVVGSVAGGP' A
#
# COMPACT_ATOMS: atom_id res chain seq x y z
N MET A 1 8.49 -15.61 3.85
CA MET A 1 8.40 -14.26 3.27
C MET A 1 9.75 -13.59 3.41
N SER A 2 10.23 -12.96 2.35
CA SER A 2 11.36 -12.04 2.45
C SER A 2 10.88 -10.68 2.98
N VAL A 3 11.80 -9.84 3.45
CA VAL A 3 11.49 -8.48 3.89
C VAL A 3 10.89 -7.67 2.73
N GLU A 4 11.42 -7.83 1.52
CA GLU A 4 10.89 -7.17 0.32
C GLU A 4 9.45 -7.60 0.01
N GLU A 5 9.13 -8.87 0.21
CA GLU A 5 7.78 -9.40 0.00
C GLU A 5 6.79 -8.85 1.04
N SER A 6 7.20 -8.79 2.32
CA SER A 6 6.38 -8.18 3.38
C SER A 6 6.15 -6.69 3.15
N ILE A 7 7.18 -5.95 2.72
CA ILE A 7 7.05 -4.52 2.36
C ILE A 7 6.10 -4.36 1.17
N ARG A 8 6.22 -5.21 0.14
CA ARG A 8 5.30 -5.16 -1.02
C ARG A 8 3.86 -5.38 -0.60
N GLN A 9 3.59 -6.39 0.22
CA GLN A 9 2.25 -6.68 0.71
C GLN A 9 1.67 -5.54 1.55
N ALA A 10 2.50 -4.95 2.43
CA ALA A 10 2.13 -3.79 3.22
C ALA A 10 1.76 -2.58 2.35
N ILE A 11 2.56 -2.27 1.31
CA ILE A 11 2.27 -1.19 0.37
C ILE A 11 0.95 -1.44 -0.37
N VAL A 12 0.77 -2.63 -0.95
CA VAL A 12 -0.44 -2.94 -1.72
C VAL A 12 -1.69 -2.94 -0.84
N GLY A 13 -1.62 -3.55 0.34
CA GLY A 13 -2.74 -3.59 1.28
C GLY A 13 -3.15 -2.19 1.77
N GLU A 14 -2.18 -1.31 2.00
CA GLU A 14 -2.45 0.06 2.39
C GLU A 14 -3.09 0.89 1.26
N LEU A 15 -2.58 0.74 0.02
CA LEU A 15 -3.19 1.39 -1.15
C LEU A 15 -4.64 0.91 -1.38
N GLN A 16 -4.91 -0.38 -1.21
CA GLN A 16 -6.26 -0.95 -1.28
C GLN A 16 -7.16 -0.38 -0.17
N ARG A 17 -6.68 -0.31 1.07
CA ARG A 17 -7.42 0.30 2.19
C ARG A 17 -7.79 1.75 1.88
N GLN A 18 -6.85 2.55 1.39
CA GLN A 18 -7.14 3.96 1.05
C GLN A 18 -8.18 4.08 -0.09
N ALA A 19 -8.16 3.17 -1.06
CA ALA A 19 -9.17 3.13 -2.12
C ALA A 19 -10.57 2.78 -1.59
N GLU A 20 -10.66 1.87 -0.63
CA GLU A 20 -11.92 1.47 0.01
C GLU A 20 -12.50 2.58 0.91
N VAL A 21 -11.65 3.32 1.61
CA VAL A 21 -12.06 4.34 2.60
C VAL A 21 -12.22 5.74 1.96
N GLY A 22 -11.56 6.01 0.83
CA GLY A 22 -11.37 7.35 0.25
C GLY A 22 -12.51 7.93 -0.61
N ASP A 23 -13.78 7.62 -0.30
CA ASP A 23 -14.96 8.04 -1.09
C ASP A 23 -14.86 7.69 -2.60
N GLY A 24 -14.11 6.63 -2.95
CA GLY A 24 -13.91 6.20 -4.33
C GLY A 24 -13.05 7.13 -5.19
N ARG A 25 -12.31 8.07 -4.59
CA ARG A 25 -11.41 8.97 -5.33
C ARG A 25 -10.10 8.33 -5.76
N LEU A 26 -9.72 7.22 -5.12
CA LEU A 26 -8.56 6.41 -5.45
C LEU A 26 -9.01 5.07 -6.01
N MET A 27 -8.46 4.71 -7.17
CA MET A 27 -8.58 3.38 -7.77
C MET A 27 -7.19 2.75 -7.88
N VAL A 28 -7.10 1.48 -7.49
CA VAL A 28 -5.88 0.67 -7.51
C VAL A 28 -6.09 -0.51 -8.46
N GLU A 29 -5.17 -0.69 -9.40
CA GLU A 29 -5.14 -1.83 -10.32
C GLU A 29 -3.78 -2.53 -10.20
N GLU A 30 -3.80 -3.81 -9.85
CA GLU A 30 -2.58 -4.64 -9.82
C GLU A 30 -2.16 -5.09 -11.22
N THR A 31 -0.86 -5.09 -11.46
CA THR A 31 -0.22 -5.56 -12.68
C THR A 31 0.83 -6.61 -12.33
N GLU A 32 1.39 -7.30 -13.32
CA GLU A 32 2.41 -8.34 -13.08
C GLU A 32 3.63 -7.83 -12.29
N THR A 33 3.98 -6.55 -12.42
CA THR A 33 5.19 -5.99 -11.81
C THR A 33 4.94 -4.90 -10.77
N GLY A 34 3.71 -4.40 -10.63
CA GLY A 34 3.41 -3.24 -9.78
C GLY A 34 1.92 -2.90 -9.72
N VAL A 35 1.61 -1.62 -9.47
CA VAL A 35 0.24 -1.11 -9.35
C VAL A 35 0.07 0.18 -10.16
N ILE A 36 -1.11 0.35 -10.77
CA ILE A 36 -1.56 1.59 -11.38
C ILE A 36 -2.52 2.28 -10.40
N LEU A 37 -2.31 3.58 -10.21
CA LEU A 37 -3.05 4.40 -9.25
C LEU A 37 -3.75 5.54 -9.98
N ASN A 38 -5.06 5.65 -9.79
CA ASN A 38 -5.86 6.75 -10.33
C ASN A 38 -6.56 7.46 -9.18
N GLY A 39 -5.98 8.56 -8.71
CA GLY A 39 -6.49 9.32 -7.58
C GLY A 39 -5.43 9.76 -6.59
N PRO A 40 -5.84 10.46 -5.52
CA PRO A 40 -4.94 10.86 -4.45
C PRO A 40 -4.54 9.67 -3.58
N VAL A 41 -3.30 9.64 -3.15
CA VAL A 41 -2.76 8.71 -2.15
C VAL A 41 -2.31 9.52 -0.95
N ASP A 42 -2.68 9.07 0.25
CA ASP A 42 -2.13 9.59 1.50
C ASP A 42 -0.76 8.97 1.74
N LEU A 43 0.28 9.78 1.55
CA LEU A 43 1.66 9.36 1.71
C LEU A 43 2.06 9.20 3.18
N ASP A 44 1.44 9.94 4.10
CA ASP A 44 1.78 9.86 5.52
C ASP A 44 1.29 8.53 6.09
N GLU A 45 0.07 8.12 5.75
CA GLU A 45 -0.45 6.79 6.11
C GLU A 45 0.39 5.67 5.48
N LEU A 46 0.77 5.80 4.20
CA LEU A 46 1.62 4.81 3.51
C LEU A 46 3.00 4.67 4.17
N ILE A 47 3.63 5.78 4.55
CA ILE A 47 4.92 5.78 5.26
C ILE A 47 4.80 5.04 6.59
N MET A 48 3.74 5.26 7.36
CA MET A 48 3.56 4.60 8.66
C MET A 48 3.53 3.08 8.52
N VAL A 49 2.79 2.56 7.53
CA VAL A 49 2.70 1.11 7.30
C VAL A 49 4.05 0.54 6.87
N VAL A 50 4.75 1.18 5.93
CA VAL A 50 6.08 0.71 5.47
C VAL A 50 7.10 0.70 6.61
N VAL A 51 7.14 1.75 7.43
CA VAL A 51 8.04 1.80 8.60
C VAL A 51 7.69 0.70 9.60
N GLY A 52 6.40 0.46 9.85
CA GLY A 52 5.93 -0.62 10.72
C GLY A 52 6.38 -2.01 10.26
N SER A 53 6.28 -2.29 8.96
CA SER A 53 6.69 -3.58 8.38
C SER A 53 8.20 -3.84 8.48
N VAL A 54 9.02 -2.79 8.48
CA VAL A 54 10.49 -2.89 8.60
C VAL A 54 10.96 -2.95 10.06
N ALA A 55 10.26 -2.27 10.97
CA ALA A 55 10.70 -2.08 12.36
C ALA A 55 10.57 -3.33 13.25
N GLY A 56 9.83 -4.38 12.85
CA GLY A 56 9.80 -5.64 13.60
C GLY A 56 8.56 -6.52 13.37
N GLY A 57 8.30 -6.93 12.12
CA GLY A 57 7.18 -7.84 11.79
C GLY A 57 7.23 -9.18 12.56
N PRO A 58 6.08 -9.82 12.83
CA PRO A 58 4.95 -10.01 11.91
C PRO A 58 3.91 -8.89 11.88
#